data_AF-A0A9X0AUT3-F1
#
_entry.id   AF-A0A9X0AUT3-F1
#
_cell.length_a   1.000
_cell.length_b   1.000
_cell.length_c   1.000
_cell.angle_alpha   90.00
_cell.angle_beta   90.00
_cell.angle_gamma   90.00
#
_symmetry.space_group_name_H-M   'P 1'
#
loop_
_entity.id
_entity.type
_entity.pdbx_description
1 polymer ?
#
loop_
_entity_poly.entity_id
_entity_poly.type
_entity_poly.pdbx_seq_one_letter_code
_entity_poly.pdbx_strand_id
1 'polypeptide(L)'
;MLLWERVSPSLVGKGGFAPIMRLSGVIGVGAGFFMFYQRSILRFYGFTENKREQEMDMREMVSKVKKGESLYGESTTTPYIQGVASRNSRYAGVWMHVMPWFNLVNHNQHGVDTSKYYQQAERELEAERSGKSLTN
;
A
#
# COMPACT_ATOMS: atom_id res chain seq x y z
N MET A 1 2.06 -21.91 -20.54
CA MET A 1 3.08 -22.92 -20.88
C MET A 1 2.48 -24.26 -21.29
N LEU A 2 1.79 -25.00 -20.41
CA LEU A 2 1.20 -26.31 -20.76
C LEU A 2 0.23 -26.28 -21.94
N LEU A 3 -0.64 -25.26 -22.01
CA LEU A 3 -1.53 -25.07 -23.18
C LEU A 3 -0.72 -24.87 -24.47
N TRP A 4 0.36 -24.09 -24.39
CA TRP A 4 1.19 -23.76 -25.55
C TRP A 4 2.01 -24.95 -26.02
N GLU A 5 2.50 -25.77 -25.08
CA GLU A 5 3.18 -27.04 -25.39
C GLU A 5 2.27 -28.03 -26.13
N ARG A 6 0.93 -27.96 -25.93
CA ARG A 6 -0.03 -28.76 -26.71
C ARG A 6 -0.24 -28.22 -28.14
N VAL A 7 -0.16 -26.91 -28.33
CA VAL A 7 -0.40 -26.25 -29.63
C VAL A 7 0.86 -26.29 -30.51
N SER A 8 2.02 -26.03 -29.92
CA SER A 8 3.31 -26.02 -30.59
C SER A 8 4.36 -26.66 -29.67
N PRO A 9 4.55 -27.99 -29.75
CA PRO A 9 5.47 -28.71 -28.88
C PRO A 9 6.91 -28.22 -29.03
N SER A 10 7.59 -28.01 -27.90
CA SER A 10 9.00 -27.57 -27.86
C SER A 10 9.99 -28.71 -28.12
N LEU A 11 9.51 -29.96 -28.13
CA LEU A 11 10.31 -31.19 -28.26
C LEU A 11 11.41 -31.30 -27.18
N VAL A 12 11.23 -30.62 -26.06
CA VAL A 12 12.15 -30.64 -24.92
C VAL A 12 12.22 -32.05 -24.31
N GLY A 13 13.44 -32.53 -24.10
CA GLY A 13 13.70 -33.82 -23.47
C GLY A 13 13.24 -33.90 -22.00
N LYS A 14 13.19 -35.11 -21.46
CA LYS A 14 12.80 -35.36 -20.05
C LYS A 14 13.66 -34.52 -19.11
N GLY A 15 13.01 -33.71 -18.27
CA GLY A 15 13.66 -32.85 -17.28
C GLY A 15 13.76 -31.37 -17.65
N GLY A 16 13.69 -30.99 -18.93
CA GLY A 16 13.78 -29.57 -19.33
C GLY A 16 12.54 -28.74 -18.99
N PHE A 17 11.38 -29.38 -18.84
CA PHE A 17 10.12 -28.68 -18.56
C PHE A 17 9.98 -28.22 -17.10
N ALA A 18 10.56 -28.96 -16.13
CA ALA A 18 10.41 -28.64 -14.71
C ALA A 18 11.02 -27.28 -14.31
N PRO A 19 12.25 -26.92 -14.75
CA PRO A 19 12.80 -25.58 -14.53
C PRO A 19 11.94 -24.46 -15.14
N ILE A 20 11.43 -24.66 -16.36
CA ILE A 20 10.56 -23.68 -17.05
C ILE A 20 9.28 -23.45 -16.27
N MET A 21 8.68 -24.51 -15.75
CA MET A 21 7.46 -24.42 -14.92
C MET A 21 7.72 -23.72 -13.59
N ARG A 22 8.87 -23.98 -12.94
CA ARG A 22 9.26 -23.26 -11.72
C ARG A 22 9.45 -21.77 -11.99
N LEU A 23 10.17 -21.42 -13.05
CA LEU A 23 10.36 -20.02 -13.46
C LEU A 23 9.02 -19.35 -13.77
N SER A 24 8.15 -20.02 -14.54
CA SER A 24 6.82 -19.52 -14.87
C SER A 24 5.96 -19.29 -13.62
N GLY A 25 6.07 -20.20 -12.64
CA GLY A 25 5.41 -20.05 -11.34
C GLY A 25 5.90 -18.82 -10.57
N VAL A 26 7.23 -18.63 -10.47
CA VAL A 26 7.82 -17.47 -9.80
C VAL A 26 7.39 -16.16 -10.48
N ILE A 27 7.45 -16.10 -11.81
CA ILE A 27 6.99 -14.94 -12.58
C ILE A 27 5.49 -14.69 -12.34
N GLY A 28 4.67 -15.75 -12.33
CA GLY A 28 3.23 -15.64 -12.06
C GLY A 28 2.92 -15.09 -10.66
N VAL A 29 3.65 -15.55 -9.63
CA VAL A 29 3.52 -15.03 -8.27
C VAL A 29 3.97 -13.57 -8.21
N GLY A 30 5.10 -13.22 -8.83
CA GLY A 30 5.58 -11.84 -8.91
C GLY A 30 4.60 -10.91 -9.60
N ALA A 31 4.05 -11.31 -10.75
CA ALA A 31 3.03 -10.56 -11.47
C ALA A 31 1.75 -10.40 -10.63
N GLY A 32 1.33 -11.45 -9.92
CA GLY A 32 0.21 -11.40 -8.99
C GLY A 32 0.44 -10.37 -7.88
N PHE A 33 1.61 -10.38 -7.25
CA PHE A 33 1.99 -9.38 -6.24
C PHE A 33 1.88 -7.95 -6.78
N PHE A 34 2.48 -7.67 -7.94
CA PHE A 34 2.41 -6.33 -8.54
C PHE A 34 0.97 -5.92 -8.87
N MET A 35 0.16 -6.83 -9.40
CA MET A 35 -1.25 -6.58 -9.70
C MET A 35 -2.03 -6.20 -8.44
N PHE A 36 -1.88 -6.95 -7.34
CA PHE A 36 -2.57 -6.66 -6.09
C PHE A 36 -2.04 -5.39 -5.41
N TYR A 37 -0.73 -5.17 -5.44
CA TYR A 37 -0.12 -3.96 -4.89
C TYR A 37 -0.59 -2.71 -5.64
N GLN A 38 -0.62 -2.76 -6.98
CA GLN A 38 -1.16 -1.67 -7.82
C GLN A 38 -2.64 -1.42 -7.53
N ARG A 39 -3.49 -2.46 -7.50
CA ARG A 39 -4.92 -2.32 -7.15
C ARG A 39 -5.12 -1.71 -5.77
N SER A 40 -4.23 -1.99 -4.83
CA SER A 40 -4.27 -1.37 -3.51
C SER A 40 -3.93 0.13 -3.58
N ILE A 41 -2.84 0.49 -4.24
CA ILE A 41 -2.40 1.88 -4.39
C ILE A 41 -3.48 2.74 -5.07
N LEU A 42 -4.16 2.22 -6.09
CA LEU A 42 -5.20 2.98 -6.79
C LEU A 42 -6.35 3.40 -5.86
N ARG A 43 -6.64 2.63 -4.81
CA ARG A 43 -7.59 3.02 -3.75
C ARG A 43 -7.04 4.15 -2.88
N PHE A 44 -5.76 4.11 -2.52
CA PHE A 44 -5.12 5.22 -1.79
C PHE A 44 -5.03 6.51 -2.61
N TYR A 45 -4.92 6.43 -3.93
CA TYR A 45 -4.99 7.60 -4.81
C TYR A 45 -6.42 8.08 -5.08
N GLY A 46 -7.44 7.33 -4.66
CA GLY A 46 -8.84 7.64 -4.94
C GLY A 46 -9.24 7.43 -6.41
N PHE A 47 -8.47 6.65 -7.17
CA PHE A 47 -8.81 6.31 -8.57
C PHE A 47 -9.90 5.24 -8.66
N THR A 48 -10.12 4.51 -7.57
CA THR A 48 -11.14 3.47 -7.42
C THR A 48 -11.83 3.62 -6.06
N GLU A 49 -12.98 3.00 -5.88
CA GLU A 49 -13.72 2.96 -4.61
C GLU A 49 -12.79 2.57 -3.43
N ASN A 50 -12.87 3.33 -2.35
CA ASN A 50 -11.94 3.25 -1.23
C ASN A 50 -12.57 3.65 0.13
N LYS A 51 -13.90 3.58 0.28
CA LYS A 51 -14.59 3.99 1.52
C LYS A 51 -14.11 3.17 2.71
N ARG A 52 -13.96 1.86 2.51
CA ARG A 52 -13.42 0.93 3.52
C ARG A 52 -12.02 1.35 3.99
N GLU A 53 -11.14 1.73 3.06
CA GLU A 53 -9.78 2.19 3.38
C GLU A 53 -9.79 3.53 4.11
N GLN A 54 -10.68 4.46 3.74
CA GLN A 54 -10.81 5.75 4.44
C GLN A 54 -11.29 5.58 5.89
N GLU A 55 -12.26 4.68 6.13
CA GLU A 55 -12.74 4.35 7.47
C GLU A 55 -11.65 3.70 8.33
N MET A 56 -10.88 2.77 7.74
CA MET A 56 -9.75 2.12 8.38
C MET A 56 -8.63 3.12 8.71
N ASP A 57 -8.27 3.99 7.75
CA ASP A 57 -7.29 5.06 7.94
C ASP A 57 -7.70 6.00 9.08
N MET A 58 -8.96 6.46 9.11
CA MET A 58 -9.45 7.29 10.19
C MET A 58 -9.31 6.60 11.55
N ARG A 59 -9.75 5.33 11.66
CA ARG A 59 -9.68 4.55 12.90
C ARG A 59 -8.23 4.37 13.38
N GLU A 60 -7.33 4.00 12.47
CA GLU A 60 -5.93 3.76 12.81
C GLU A 60 -5.21 5.05 13.21
N MET A 61 -5.40 6.13 12.45
CA MET A 61 -4.76 7.41 12.74
C MET A 61 -5.28 8.04 14.03
N VAL A 62 -6.58 8.00 14.28
CA VAL A 62 -7.16 8.45 15.56
C VAL A 62 -6.61 7.64 16.73
N SER A 63 -6.49 6.31 16.58
CA SER A 63 -5.88 5.47 17.61
C SER A 63 -4.43 5.89 17.91
N LYS A 64 -3.64 6.19 16.88
CA LYS A 64 -2.27 6.70 17.05
C LYS A 64 -2.26 8.05 17.77
N VAL A 65 -3.13 8.98 17.38
CA VAL A 65 -3.26 10.30 18.03
C VAL A 65 -3.58 10.14 19.51
N LYS A 66 -4.57 9.30 19.87
CA LYS A 66 -4.95 9.04 21.27
C LYS A 66 -3.79 8.47 22.08
N LYS A 67 -2.87 7.72 21.45
CA LYS A 67 -1.65 7.18 22.08
C LYS A 67 -0.46 8.15 22.08
N GLY A 68 -0.56 9.29 21.41
CA GLY A 68 0.56 10.21 21.21
C GLY A 68 1.64 9.67 20.25
N GLU A 69 1.31 8.70 19.41
CA GLU A 69 2.21 8.13 18.41
C GLU A 69 2.25 9.00 17.14
N SER A 70 3.35 8.94 16.38
CA SER A 70 3.42 9.61 15.08
C SER A 70 2.52 8.95 14.05
N LEU A 71 1.78 9.77 13.29
CA LEU A 71 0.81 9.31 12.29
C LEU A 71 1.44 8.37 11.25
N TYR A 72 2.63 8.74 10.77
CA TYR A 72 3.32 8.07 9.66
C TYR A 72 4.62 7.36 10.07
N GLY A 73 4.81 7.16 11.38
CA GLY A 73 5.97 6.50 11.94
C GLY A 73 7.23 7.39 11.98
N GLU A 74 8.25 6.87 12.66
CA GLU A 74 9.55 7.52 12.77
C GLU A 74 10.50 7.06 11.68
N SER A 75 11.38 7.96 11.24
CA SER A 75 12.36 7.70 10.19
C SER A 75 13.77 7.86 10.74
N THR A 76 14.67 6.96 10.34
CA THR A 76 16.11 7.09 10.64
C THR A 76 16.83 8.07 9.71
N THR A 77 16.11 8.61 8.72
CA THR A 77 16.67 9.51 7.71
C THR A 77 16.38 10.98 8.04
N THR A 78 17.27 11.87 7.60
CA THR A 78 17.10 13.31 7.81
C THR A 78 15.85 13.84 7.10
N PRO A 79 15.24 14.94 7.57
CA PRO A 79 14.06 15.53 6.91
C PRO A 79 14.28 15.84 5.42
N TYR A 80 15.51 16.22 5.06
CA TYR A 80 15.89 16.41 3.66
C TYR A 80 15.75 15.12 2.83
N ILE A 81 16.30 14.01 3.33
CA ILE A 81 16.25 12.71 2.66
C ILE A 81 14.82 12.18 2.61
N GLN A 82 14.01 12.39 3.65
CA GLN A 82 12.58 12.08 3.61
C GLN A 82 11.86 12.84 2.49
N GLY A 83 12.19 14.12 2.30
CA GLY A 83 11.72 14.92 1.17
C GLY A 83 12.14 14.37 -0.20
N VAL A 84 13.39 13.93 -0.33
CA VAL A 84 13.86 13.29 -1.58
C VAL A 84 13.12 11.98 -1.83
N ALA A 85 12.99 11.15 -0.79
CA ALA A 85 12.32 9.86 -0.85
C ALA A 85 10.85 10.02 -1.26
N SER A 86 10.13 10.98 -0.68
CA SER A 86 8.73 11.22 -1.02
C SER A 86 8.55 11.67 -2.47
N ARG A 87 9.43 12.53 -3.01
CA ARG A 87 9.35 12.95 -4.42
C ARG A 87 9.62 11.80 -5.39
N ASN A 88 10.53 10.89 -5.05
CA ASN A 88 10.82 9.74 -5.89
C ASN A 88 9.74 8.65 -5.83
N SER A 89 9.11 8.45 -4.66
CA SER A 89 8.11 7.41 -4.47
C SER A 89 6.67 7.87 -4.76
N ARG A 90 6.41 9.17 -4.76
CA ARG A 90 5.09 9.75 -5.03
C ARG A 90 4.64 9.44 -6.46
N TYR A 91 3.43 8.92 -6.58
CA TYR A 91 2.81 8.47 -7.84
C TYR A 91 3.56 7.37 -8.61
N ALA A 92 4.61 6.77 -8.04
CA ALA A 92 5.36 5.70 -8.70
C ALA A 92 4.47 4.47 -9.03
N GLY A 93 3.38 4.28 -8.29
CA GLY A 93 2.39 3.22 -8.56
C GLY A 93 1.68 3.33 -9.92
N VAL A 94 1.66 4.50 -10.56
CA VAL A 94 1.10 4.68 -11.91
C VAL A 94 1.97 4.01 -12.98
N TRP A 95 3.29 4.00 -12.77
CA TRP A 95 4.29 3.48 -13.71
C TRP A 95 4.92 2.15 -13.26
N MET A 96 4.23 1.42 -12.38
CA MET A 96 4.72 0.17 -11.80
C MET A 96 5.09 -0.91 -12.82
N HIS A 97 4.42 -0.91 -13.97
CA HIS A 97 4.69 -1.83 -15.08
C HIS A 97 5.98 -1.52 -15.85
N VAL A 98 6.55 -0.31 -15.70
CA VAL A 98 7.83 0.09 -16.30
C VAL A 98 8.96 -0.11 -15.30
N MET A 99 8.79 0.44 -14.09
CA MET A 99 9.78 0.33 -13.03
C MET A 99 9.08 0.15 -11.69
N PRO A 100 9.24 -1.00 -11.01
CA PRO A 100 8.68 -1.19 -9.69
C PRO A 100 9.44 -0.33 -8.69
N TRP A 101 8.75 0.63 -8.08
CA TRP A 101 9.32 1.53 -7.09
C TRP A 101 8.37 1.68 -5.91
N PHE A 102 8.91 1.51 -4.70
CA PHE A 102 8.15 1.42 -3.46
C PHE A 102 8.52 2.56 -2.52
N ASN A 103 7.55 2.97 -1.68
CA ASN A 103 7.86 3.85 -0.56
C ASN A 103 8.33 3.00 0.64
N LEU A 104 9.59 3.15 1.01
CA LEU A 104 10.21 2.47 2.16
C LEU A 104 10.71 3.45 3.23
N VAL A 105 10.38 4.73 3.09
CA VAL A 105 10.79 5.78 4.01
C VAL A 105 9.55 6.38 4.65
N ASN A 106 9.48 6.29 5.98
CA ASN A 106 8.49 7.03 6.76
C ASN A 106 8.77 8.52 6.59
N HIS A 107 7.85 9.25 5.97
CA HIS A 107 7.94 10.67 5.70
C HIS A 107 6.58 11.33 5.92
N ASN A 108 6.57 12.62 6.28
CA ASN A 108 5.33 13.34 6.58
C ASN A 108 4.61 13.95 5.35
N GLN A 109 5.14 13.76 4.14
CA GLN A 109 4.60 14.35 2.91
C GLN A 109 3.58 13.44 2.20
N HIS A 110 2.40 13.23 2.80
CA HIS A 110 1.33 12.40 2.19
C HIS A 110 0.23 13.20 1.48
N GLY A 111 0.28 14.54 1.55
CA GLY A 111 -0.65 15.41 0.81
C GLY A 111 -2.08 15.38 1.34
N VAL A 112 -2.26 15.05 2.62
CA VAL A 112 -3.54 15.05 3.33
C VAL A 112 -3.50 16.04 4.49
N ASP A 113 -4.64 16.65 4.80
CA ASP A 113 -4.80 17.42 6.02
C ASP A 113 -4.87 16.45 7.22
N THR A 114 -3.84 16.48 8.06
CA THR A 114 -3.74 15.62 9.25
C THR A 114 -4.58 16.12 10.42
N SER A 115 -5.04 17.38 10.40
CA SER A 115 -5.83 17.97 11.49
C SER A 115 -7.14 17.22 11.72
N LYS A 116 -7.72 16.63 10.67
CA LYS A 116 -8.93 15.81 10.74
C LYS A 116 -8.83 14.65 11.74
N TYR A 117 -7.64 14.06 11.91
CA TYR A 117 -7.45 12.95 12.84
C TYR A 117 -7.43 13.44 14.29
N TYR A 118 -6.83 14.60 14.54
CA TYR A 118 -6.81 15.22 15.86
C TYR A 118 -8.20 15.67 16.28
N GLN A 119 -8.93 16.34 15.38
CA GLN A 119 -10.32 16.75 15.62
C GLN A 119 -11.24 15.55 15.89
N GLN A 120 -11.05 14.44 15.16
CA GLN A 120 -11.81 13.22 15.42
C GLN A 120 -11.44 12.59 16.76
N ALA A 121 -10.15 12.55 17.11
CA ALA A 121 -9.68 12.04 18.39
C ALA A 121 -10.25 12.85 19.58
N GLU A 122 -10.23 14.19 19.46
CA GLU A 122 -10.82 15.10 20.46
C GLU A 122 -12.32 14.80 20.65
N ARG A 123 -13.08 14.72 19.56
CA ARG A 123 -14.51 14.40 19.60
C ARG A 123 -14.80 13.06 20.28
N GLU A 124 -14.00 12.04 20.00
CA GLU A 124 -14.15 10.73 20.63
C GLU A 124 -13.78 10.75 22.12
N LEU A 125 -12.71 11.44 22.51
CA LEU A 125 -12.32 11.58 23.91
C LEU A 125 -13.35 12.39 24.72
N GLU A 126 -13.96 13.41 24.12
CA GLU A 126 -15.06 14.18 24.74
C GLU A 126 -16.32 13.35 24.91
N ALA A 127 -16.65 12.50 23.94
CA ALA A 127 -17.76 11.57 24.05
C ALA A 127 -17.54 10.52 25.16
N GLU A 128 -16.34 9.94 25.21
CA GLU A 128 -15.91 9.03 26.28
C GLU A 128 -16.01 9.70 27.66
N ARG A 129 -15.58 10.97 27.79
CA ARG A 129 -15.67 11.76 29.03
C ARG A 129 -17.11 12.08 29.44
N SER A 130 -17.98 12.38 28.49
CA SER A 130 -19.37 12.79 28.74
C SER A 130 -20.35 11.62 28.92
N GLY A 131 -19.89 10.38 28.74
CA GLY A 131 -20.72 9.17 28.81
C GLY A 131 -21.76 9.08 27.69
N LYS A 132 -21.70 9.98 26.69
CA LYS A 132 -22.56 9.93 25.51
C LYS A 132 -21.92 9.00 24.49
N SER A 133 -22.59 7.90 24.19
CA SER A 133 -22.23 7.09 23.01
C SER A 133 -22.32 7.97 21.76
N LEU A 134 -21.22 8.07 21.01
CA LEU A 134 -21.24 8.57 19.63
C LEU A 134 -22.02 7.55 18.81
N THR A 135 -23.34 7.71 18.82
CA THR A 135 -24.24 6.98 17.94
C THR A 135 -24.13 7.60 16.56
N ASN A 136 -23.58 6.82 15.63
CA ASN A 136 -23.87 6.87 14.19
C ASN A 136 -23.86 5.43 13.69
#